data_AF-A0A6L9IQ67-F1
#
_entry.id   AF-A0A6L9IQ67-F1
#
_cell.length_a   1.000
_cell.length_b   1.000
_cell.length_c   1.000
_cell.angle_alpha   90.00
_cell.angle_beta   90.00
_cell.angle_gamma   90.00
#
_symmetry.space_group_name_H-M   'P 1'
#
loop_
_entity.id
_entity.type
_entity.pdbx_description
1 polymer ?
#
loop_
_entity_poly.entity_id
_entity_poly.type
_entity_poly.pdbx_seq_one_letter_code
_entity_poly.pdbx_strand_id
1 'polypeptide(L)' 'MIAILVVIVMMLFGLLHSVLAGRGSKNLMRDVFGDRLYEGFYRLGYNAFAVLLLLPVGAILVLNPGATLW' A
#
# COMPACT_ATOMS: atom_id res chain seq x y z
N MET A 1 22.02 -2.39 -2.92
CA MET A 1 21.11 -1.24 -3.17
C MET A 1 19.66 -1.68 -3.34
N ILE A 2 19.37 -2.72 -4.14
CA ILE A 2 18.00 -3.24 -4.35
C ILE A 2 17.37 -3.76 -3.05
N ALA A 3 18.10 -4.51 -2.22
CA ALA A 3 17.60 -4.96 -0.91
C ALA A 3 17.10 -3.82 -0.01
N ILE A 4 17.84 -2.70 0.06
CA ILE A 4 17.46 -1.52 0.85
C ILE A 4 16.17 -0.91 0.30
N LEU A 5 16.04 -0.80 -1.03
CA LEU A 5 14.81 -0.33 -1.67
C LEU A 5 13.62 -1.23 -1.30
N VAL A 6 13.77 -2.55 -1.37
CA VAL A 6 12.73 -3.52 -1.00
C VAL A 6 12.33 -3.32 0.46
N VAL A 7 13.30 -3.21 1.38
CA VAL A 7 13.02 -2.99 2.80
C VAL A 7 12.26 -1.67 3.03
N ILE A 8 12.68 -0.58 2.41
CA ILE A 8 12.01 0.73 2.53
C ILE A 8 10.58 0.65 1.99
N VAL A 9 10.39 0.06 0.81
CA VAL A 9 9.06 -0.09 0.20
C VAL A 9 8.15 -0.94 1.07
N MET A 10 8.65 -2.07 1.59
CA MET A 10 7.87 -2.94 2.48
C MET A 10 7.53 -2.23 3.80
N MET A 11 8.44 -1.41 4.34
CA MET A 11 8.19 -0.62 5.54
C MET A 11 7.14 0.47 5.29
N LEU A 12 7.26 1.22 4.20
CA LEU A 12 6.28 2.24 3.80
C LEU A 12 4.90 1.61 3.55
N PHE A 13 4.86 0.46 2.85
CA PHE A 13 3.66 -0.31 2.65
C PHE A 13 3.03 -0.70 3.98
N GLY A 14 3.78 -1.35 4.88
CA GLY A 14 3.27 -1.80 6.17
C GLY A 14 2.74 -0.65 7.02
N LEU A 15 3.47 0.46 7.10
CA LEU A 15 3.08 1.64 7.88
C LEU A 15 1.81 2.30 7.32
N LEU A 16 1.83 2.68 6.04
CA LEU A 16 0.71 3.37 5.41
C LEU A 16 -0.53 2.50 5.41
N HIS A 17 -0.39 1.23 5.02
CA HIS A 17 -1.51 0.29 4.97
C HIS A 17 -2.11 0.02 6.35
N SER A 18 -1.28 -0.05 7.40
CA SER A 18 -1.76 -0.21 8.78
C SER A 18 -2.50 1.03 9.28
N VAL A 19 -1.97 2.23 8.99
CA VAL A 19 -2.62 3.50 9.33
C VAL A 19 -3.99 3.60 8.63
N LEU A 20 -4.04 3.39 7.31
CA LEU A 20 -5.29 3.37 6.55
C LEU A 20 -6.24 2.22 6.97
N ALA A 21 -5.73 1.11 7.49
CA ALA A 21 -6.58 0.05 8.03
C ALA A 21 -7.24 0.43 9.37
N GLY A 22 -6.65 1.38 10.10
CA GLY A 22 -7.07 1.82 11.42
C GLY A 22 -8.47 2.42 11.46
N ARG A 23 -9.15 2.27 12.61
CA ARG A 23 -10.49 2.85 12.82
C ARG A 23 -10.49 4.37 12.71
N GLY A 24 -9.42 5.04 13.15
CA GLY A 24 -9.29 6.50 13.08
C GLY A 24 -9.35 7.04 11.64
N SER A 25 -8.55 6.48 10.74
CA SER A 25 -8.53 6.90 9.32
C SER A 25 -9.85 6.60 8.61
N LYS A 26 -10.50 5.48 8.96
CA LYS A 26 -11.83 5.13 8.43
C LYS A 26 -12.90 6.11 8.89
N ASN A 27 -12.90 6.47 10.17
CA ASN A 27 -13.86 7.42 10.73
C ASN A 27 -13.63 8.82 10.15
N LEU A 28 -12.38 9.29 10.08
CA LEU A 28 -12.04 10.57 9.45
C LEU A 28 -12.56 10.64 8.00
N MET A 29 -12.38 9.55 7.24
CA MET A 29 -12.83 9.53 5.85
C MET A 29 -14.36 9.49 5.74
N ARG A 30 -15.05 8.79 6.65
CA ARG A 30 -16.52 8.85 6.76
C ARG A 30 -17.01 10.26 7.10
N ASP A 31 -16.33 10.94 8.03
CA ASP A 31 -16.73 12.27 8.50
C ASP A 31 -16.53 13.35 7.42
N VAL A 32 -15.46 13.24 6.60
CA VAL A 32 -15.15 14.22 5.56
C VAL A 32 -15.93 13.98 4.26
N PHE A 33 -16.08 12.72 3.84
CA PHE A 33 -16.63 12.37 2.52
C PHE A 33 -18.05 11.77 2.57
N GLY A 34 -18.55 11.48 3.77
CA GLY A 34 -19.83 10.82 3.99
C GLY A 34 -19.80 9.31 3.73
N ASP A 35 -20.79 8.60 4.26
CA ASP A 35 -20.86 7.14 4.23
C ASP A 35 -20.88 6.55 2.81
N ARG A 36 -21.53 7.24 1.86
CA ARG A 36 -21.72 6.74 0.49
C ARG A 36 -20.42 6.66 -0.30
N LEU A 37 -19.51 7.62 -0.12
CA LEU A 37 -18.19 7.59 -0.76
C LEU A 37 -17.26 6.62 -0.01
N TYR A 38 -17.39 6.51 1.32
CA TYR A 38 -16.58 5.59 2.11
C TYR A 38 -16.79 4.11 1.74
N GLU A 39 -18.04 3.64 1.65
CA GLU A 39 -18.35 2.21 1.47
C GLU A 39 -17.67 1.59 0.23
N GLY A 40 -17.52 2.36 -0.86
CA GLY A 40 -16.90 1.91 -2.11
C GLY A 40 -15.51 2.50 -2.38
N PHE A 41 -15.38 3.83 -2.40
CA PHE A 41 -14.17 4.49 -2.86
C PHE A 41 -13.02 4.39 -1.86
N TYR A 42 -13.29 4.29 -0.56
CA TYR A 42 -12.24 4.10 0.43
C TYR A 42 -11.52 2.77 0.22
N ARG A 43 -12.29 1.67 0.04
CA ARG A 43 -11.70 0.35 -0.24
C ARG A 43 -10.94 0.33 -1.56
N LEU A 44 -11.48 0.97 -2.59
CA LEU A 44 -10.82 1.07 -3.88
C LEU A 44 -9.49 1.83 -3.76
N GLY A 45 -9.50 3.01 -3.15
CA GLY A 45 -8.30 3.83 -2.93
C GLY A 45 -7.27 3.11 -2.07
N TYR A 46 -7.70 2.47 -0.99
CA TYR A 46 -6.85 1.67 -0.11
C TYR A 46 -6.13 0.54 -0.86
N ASN A 47 -6.86 -0.21 -1.69
CA ASN A 47 -6.27 -1.28 -2.50
C ASN A 47 -5.38 -0.73 -3.62
N ALA A 48 -5.76 0.39 -4.25
CA ALA A 48 -4.95 1.03 -5.26
C ALA A 48 -3.60 1.50 -4.68
N PHE A 49 -3.60 2.13 -3.50
CA PHE A 49 -2.37 2.49 -2.78
C PHE A 49 -1.52 1.26 -2.46
N ALA A 50 -2.13 0.17 -2.01
CA ALA A 50 -1.43 -1.09 -1.75
C ALA A 50 -0.72 -1.62 -3.01
N VAL A 51 -1.42 -1.66 -4.14
CA VAL A 51 -0.87 -2.11 -5.42
C VAL A 51 0.27 -1.20 -5.87
N LEU A 52 0.09 0.12 -5.82
CA LEU A 52 1.11 1.09 -6.24
C LEU A 52 2.38 0.99 -5.39
N LEU A 53 2.25 0.78 -4.08
CA LEU A 53 3.38 0.59 -3.18
C LEU A 53 4.11 -0.74 -3.44
N LEU A 54 3.38 -1.80 -3.75
CA LEU A 54 3.98 -3.13 -4.01
C LEU A 54 4.49 -3.30 -5.44
N LEU A 55 4.04 -2.48 -6.40
CA LEU A 55 4.40 -2.56 -7.81
C LEU A 55 5.92 -2.59 -8.06
N PRO A 56 6.76 -1.72 -7.44
CA PRO A 56 8.19 -1.72 -7.68
C PRO A 56 8.85 -3.04 -7.24
N VAL A 57 8.43 -3.59 -6.10
CA VAL A 57 8.93 -4.87 -5.59
C VAL A 57 8.49 -6.01 -6.50
N GLY A 58 7.21 -6.03 -6.92
CA GLY A 58 6.71 -6.99 -7.89
C GLY A 58 7.46 -6.94 -9.23
N ALA A 59 7.74 -5.73 -9.74
CA ALA A 59 8.51 -5.53 -10.96
C ALA A 59 9.94 -6.08 -10.84
N ILE A 60 10.61 -5.85 -9.71
CA ILE A 60 11.96 -6.41 -9.46
C ILE A 60 11.92 -7.94 -9.51
N LEU A 61 10.92 -8.57 -8.86
CA LEU A 61 10.79 -10.03 -8.83
C LEU A 61 10.49 -10.62 -10.21
N VAL A 62 9.62 -10.00 -10.99
CA VAL A 62 9.22 -10.48 -12.32
C VAL A 62 10.33 -10.28 -13.35
N LEU A 63 11.04 -9.15 -13.30
CA LEU A 63 12.06 -8.80 -14.28
C LEU A 63 13.44 -9.44 -13.98
N ASN A 64 13.66 -9.98 -12.78
CA ASN A 64 14.93 -10.60 -12.37
C ASN A 64 14.74 -12.04 -11.88
N PRO A 65 14.24 -12.96 -12.73
CA PRO A 65 14.01 -14.33 -12.34
C PRO A 65 15.33 -15.03 -11.96
N GLY A 66 15.37 -15.66 -10.79
CA GLY A 66 16.53 -16.43 -10.32
C GLY A 66 17.70 -15.60 -9.76
N ALA A 67 17.58 -14.27 -9.73
CA ALA A 67 18.60 -13.41 -9.14
C ALA A 67 18.49 -13.38 -7.60
N THR A 68 19.62 -13.54 -6.92
CA THR A 68 19.73 -13.26 -5.49
C THR A 68 19.74 -11.75 -5.28
N LEU A 69 18.73 -11.21 -4.58
CA LEU A 69 18.56 -9.76 -4.39
C LEU A 69 19.25 -9.21 -3.14
N TRP A 70 19.98 -10.06 -2.39
CA TRP A 70 20.69 -9.74 -1.15
C TRP A 70 22.20 -9.95 -1.27
#